data_AF-A0A1B7NNS8-F1
#
_entry.id   AF-A0A1B7NNS8-F1
#
_cell.length_a   1.000
_cell.length_b   1.000
_cell.length_c   1.000
_cell.angle_alpha   90.00
_cell.angle_beta   90.00
_cell.angle_gamma   90.00
#
_symmetry.space_group_name_H-M   'P 1'
#
loop_
_entity.id
_entity.type
_entity.pdbx_description
1 polymer ?
#
loop_
_entity_poly.entity_id
_entity_poly.type
_entity_poly.pdbx_seq_one_letter_code
_entity_poly.pdbx_strand_id
1 'polypeptide(L)'
;MGKRKLGALEKVDADLTNLQHKIRRDPKSYIEDFRSQHYQYESHREIFMAAPSSATDTGIISLRDLIEFIAHVADCYTDITKNFANELIEILTLHHAVLDPDLREKIVGSMVLLRKKEIIDSATLLRTFFPVLISTPSKTLRAFLFQKILSDLRSSNSKTINHKLNRTIQTVLYNLVTSDRSSVKALWAIKITRELWKRQIWSDAKAVEIMKEASLADNEKVAVGGVRFFLGGDKEREELEDESSDEDMPDISQIRHQVTINKKSKKKARQVNKAIASVKKKEKKKNQPHPLNFSAFHLLHDPQGFAETLFSKHLQNTKSRLNLEQKLLVLQLVSRLVGLHKLTMIQLYSYFLKYLTPKQPSVTSFLASLAQSTHPLVPPDVLEPLVQKIANEFVSEAAAAEVASAGLNAIREICVRQPLAMSDTLLQDLVMYRKSKDKGVMMAAKGLLSLYRE
;
A
#
# COMPACT_ATOMS: atom_id res chain seq x y z
N MET A 1 -40.57 -29.19 2.98
CA MET A 1 -41.03 -27.88 3.48
C MET A 1 -40.12 -26.69 3.10
N GLY A 2 -38.93 -26.89 2.49
CA GLY A 2 -38.03 -25.76 2.13
C GLY A 2 -38.52 -24.86 0.99
N LYS A 3 -39.06 -25.43 -0.10
CA LYS A 3 -39.48 -24.64 -1.29
C LYS A 3 -40.63 -23.65 -1.05
N ARG A 4 -41.58 -23.96 -0.17
CA ARG A 4 -42.68 -23.04 0.21
C ARG A 4 -42.20 -21.88 1.10
N LYS A 5 -41.19 -22.11 1.95
CA LYS A 5 -40.59 -21.05 2.79
C LYS A 5 -39.77 -20.08 1.94
N LEU A 6 -38.97 -20.59 1.00
CA LEU A 6 -38.25 -19.78 0.00
C LEU A 6 -39.19 -18.89 -0.82
N GLY A 7 -40.27 -19.45 -1.37
CA GLY A 7 -41.23 -18.66 -2.17
C GLY A 7 -42.10 -17.66 -1.39
N ALA A 8 -42.18 -17.76 -0.06
CA ALA A 8 -42.82 -16.75 0.78
C ALA A 8 -41.86 -15.59 1.09
N LEU A 9 -40.58 -15.89 1.30
CA LEU A 9 -39.51 -14.91 1.49
C LEU A 9 -39.27 -14.08 0.21
N GLU A 10 -39.24 -14.73 -0.95
CA GLU A 10 -39.12 -14.03 -2.26
C GLU A 10 -40.29 -13.06 -2.52
N LYS A 11 -41.48 -13.34 -1.99
CA LYS A 11 -42.64 -12.43 -2.08
C LYS A 11 -42.47 -11.22 -1.17
N VAL A 12 -41.99 -11.41 0.07
CA VAL A 12 -41.72 -10.32 1.01
C VAL A 12 -40.61 -9.40 0.48
N ASP A 13 -39.55 -9.96 -0.10
CA ASP A 13 -38.48 -9.18 -0.75
C ASP A 13 -38.97 -8.37 -1.95
N ALA A 14 -39.83 -8.96 -2.78
CA ALA A 14 -40.47 -8.27 -3.89
C ALA A 14 -41.41 -7.15 -3.40
N ASP A 15 -42.12 -7.37 -2.30
CA ASP A 15 -43.02 -6.40 -1.69
C ASP A 15 -42.26 -5.22 -1.06
N LEU A 16 -41.16 -5.48 -0.33
CA LEU A 16 -40.30 -4.43 0.22
C LEU A 16 -39.64 -3.61 -0.88
N THR A 17 -39.14 -4.25 -1.94
CA THR A 17 -38.52 -3.55 -3.08
C THR A 17 -39.53 -2.66 -3.81
N ASN A 18 -40.75 -3.14 -4.00
CA ASN A 18 -41.84 -2.36 -4.58
C ASN A 18 -42.22 -1.18 -3.67
N LEU A 19 -42.29 -1.40 -2.35
CA LEU A 19 -42.55 -0.36 -1.37
C LEU A 19 -41.45 0.71 -1.36
N GLN A 20 -40.17 0.35 -1.48
CA GLN A 20 -39.06 1.31 -1.62
C GLN A 20 -39.28 2.25 -2.81
N HIS A 21 -39.68 1.68 -3.96
CA HIS A 21 -39.89 2.45 -5.17
C HIS A 21 -41.13 3.36 -5.07
N LYS A 22 -42.19 2.91 -4.39
CA LYS A 22 -43.37 3.74 -4.07
C LYS A 22 -43.03 4.89 -3.12
N ILE A 23 -42.32 4.62 -2.03
CA ILE A 23 -41.88 5.64 -1.07
C ILE A 23 -41.01 6.70 -1.75
N ARG A 24 -40.07 6.30 -2.62
CA ARG A 24 -39.24 7.28 -3.35
C ARG A 24 -40.02 8.18 -4.29
N ARG A 25 -41.19 7.74 -4.76
CA ARG A 25 -42.08 8.54 -5.63
C ARG A 25 -42.96 9.49 -4.83
N ASP A 26 -43.50 9.02 -3.70
CA ASP A 26 -44.34 9.84 -2.83
C ASP A 26 -44.11 9.53 -1.33
N PRO A 27 -43.11 10.17 -0.70
CA PRO A 27 -42.77 9.90 0.70
C PRO A 27 -43.87 10.25 1.71
N LYS A 28 -44.81 11.16 1.39
CA LYS A 28 -45.78 11.62 2.39
C LYS A 28 -46.89 10.59 2.61
N SER A 29 -47.33 9.95 1.53
CA SER A 29 -48.45 9.01 1.55
C SER A 29 -48.10 7.65 2.19
N TYR A 30 -46.83 7.24 2.14
CA TYR A 30 -46.38 5.92 2.62
C TYR A 30 -45.69 5.97 3.99
N ILE A 31 -45.92 7.02 4.79
CA ILE A 31 -45.26 7.20 6.09
C ILE A 31 -45.71 6.16 7.12
N GLU A 32 -46.98 5.75 7.10
CA GLU A 32 -47.53 4.73 8.02
C GLU A 32 -47.00 3.34 7.68
N ASP A 33 -46.92 3.00 6.40
CA ASP A 33 -46.30 1.76 5.92
C ASP A 33 -44.83 1.69 6.35
N PHE A 34 -44.10 2.80 6.21
CA PHE A 34 -42.71 2.88 6.68
C PHE A 34 -42.60 2.71 8.21
N ARG A 35 -43.49 3.34 8.99
CA ARG A 35 -43.52 3.18 10.46
C ARG A 35 -43.79 1.74 10.88
N SER A 36 -44.68 1.03 10.18
CA SER A 36 -44.95 -0.39 10.44
C SER A 36 -43.69 -1.24 10.26
N GLN A 37 -42.95 -1.03 9.16
CA GLN A 37 -41.69 -1.72 8.92
C GLN A 37 -40.58 -1.32 9.91
N HIS A 38 -40.52 -0.04 10.31
CA HIS A 38 -39.59 0.44 11.33
C HIS A 38 -39.84 -0.20 12.70
N TYR A 39 -41.10 -0.32 13.11
CA TYR A 39 -41.48 -0.98 14.36
C TYR A 39 -41.12 -2.47 14.35
N GLN A 40 -41.32 -3.14 13.20
CA GLN A 40 -40.88 -4.53 13.03
C GLN A 40 -39.36 -4.63 13.16
N TYR A 41 -38.61 -3.71 12.56
CA TYR A 41 -37.15 -3.66 12.71
C TYR A 41 -36.73 -3.48 14.18
N GLU A 42 -37.33 -2.53 14.92
CA GLU A 42 -37.03 -2.30 16.33
C GLU A 42 -37.27 -3.56 17.17
N SER A 43 -38.42 -4.20 16.98
CA SER A 43 -38.76 -5.45 17.67
C SER A 43 -37.78 -6.58 17.38
N HIS A 44 -37.40 -6.77 16.10
CA HIS A 44 -36.41 -7.79 15.73
C HIS A 44 -35.01 -7.45 16.27
N ARG A 45 -34.63 -6.17 16.30
CA ARG A 45 -33.37 -5.70 16.89
C ARG A 45 -33.32 -5.98 18.39
N GLU A 46 -34.37 -5.68 19.15
CA GLU A 46 -34.43 -5.94 20.59
C GLU A 46 -34.30 -7.43 20.91
N ILE A 47 -35.03 -8.28 20.18
CA ILE A 47 -34.93 -9.73 20.31
C ILE A 47 -33.49 -10.20 20.03
N PHE A 48 -32.88 -9.65 18.97
CA PHE A 48 -31.51 -9.99 18.59
C PHE A 48 -30.49 -9.54 19.64
N MET A 49 -30.63 -8.33 20.18
CA MET A 49 -29.74 -7.80 21.22
C MET A 49 -29.86 -8.58 22.54
N ALA A 50 -31.06 -9.07 22.87
CA ALA A 50 -31.29 -9.89 24.05
C ALA A 50 -30.72 -11.31 23.92
N ALA A 51 -30.82 -11.93 22.74
CA ALA A 51 -30.35 -13.29 22.53
C ALA A 51 -29.79 -13.53 21.10
N PRO A 52 -28.54 -13.10 20.83
CA PRO A 52 -27.94 -13.15 19.51
C PRO A 52 -27.75 -14.58 18.96
N SER A 53 -27.57 -15.55 19.86
CA SER A 53 -27.30 -16.95 19.53
C SER A 53 -28.55 -17.81 19.34
N SER A 54 -29.73 -17.34 19.75
CA SER A 54 -31.00 -18.07 19.65
C SER A 54 -31.96 -17.47 18.62
N ALA A 55 -31.50 -16.50 17.83
CA ALA A 55 -32.28 -15.93 16.74
C ALA A 55 -32.57 -17.03 15.70
N THR A 56 -33.83 -17.18 15.32
CA THR A 56 -34.25 -18.11 14.27
C THR A 56 -33.76 -17.61 12.91
N ASP A 57 -33.37 -18.51 12.01
CA ASP A 57 -32.91 -18.17 10.65
C ASP A 57 -33.89 -17.23 9.91
N THR A 58 -35.20 -17.42 10.12
CA THR A 58 -36.24 -16.57 9.55
C THR A 58 -36.25 -15.15 10.11
N GLY A 59 -35.95 -14.97 11.40
CA GLY A 59 -35.84 -13.66 12.03
C GLY A 59 -34.58 -12.90 11.65
N ILE A 60 -33.50 -13.62 11.35
CA ILE A 60 -32.24 -13.05 10.84
C ILE A 60 -32.43 -12.55 9.39
N ILE A 61 -33.12 -13.34 8.56
CA ILE A 61 -33.44 -12.96 7.18
C ILE A 61 -34.33 -11.70 7.18
N SER A 62 -35.43 -11.69 7.95
CA SER A 62 -36.30 -10.51 8.02
C SER A 62 -35.55 -9.27 8.52
N LEU A 63 -34.71 -9.41 9.56
CA LEU A 63 -33.90 -8.30 10.07
C LEU A 63 -32.95 -7.75 8.98
N ARG A 64 -32.33 -8.63 8.19
CA ARG A 64 -31.44 -8.25 7.08
C ARG A 64 -32.18 -7.42 6.04
N ASP A 65 -33.33 -7.91 5.58
CA ASP A 65 -34.09 -7.29 4.50
C ASP A 65 -34.71 -5.96 4.96
N LEU A 66 -35.11 -5.87 6.24
CA LEU A 66 -35.55 -4.64 6.89
C LEU A 66 -34.42 -3.60 7.02
N ILE A 67 -33.20 -4.00 7.40
CA ILE A 67 -32.05 -3.09 7.47
C ILE A 67 -31.74 -2.50 6.09
N GLU A 68 -31.74 -3.33 5.05
CA GLU A 68 -31.52 -2.88 3.67
C GLU A 68 -32.63 -1.94 3.20
N PHE A 69 -33.89 -2.29 3.49
CA PHE A 69 -35.04 -1.44 3.21
C PHE A 69 -34.90 -0.06 3.86
N ILE A 70 -34.69 0.01 5.18
CA ILE A 70 -34.59 1.28 5.91
C ILE A 70 -33.43 2.12 5.37
N ALA A 71 -32.25 1.53 5.13
CA ALA A 71 -31.11 2.25 4.57
C ALA A 71 -31.41 2.84 3.17
N HIS A 72 -32.23 2.16 2.36
CA HIS A 72 -32.64 2.61 1.03
C HIS A 72 -33.64 3.76 1.00
N VAL A 73 -34.37 4.02 2.10
CA VAL A 73 -35.35 5.12 2.23
C VAL A 73 -35.05 6.10 3.38
N ALA A 74 -33.92 5.96 4.06
CA ALA A 74 -33.51 6.84 5.18
C ALA A 74 -33.39 8.33 4.82
N ASP A 75 -33.15 8.67 3.55
CA ASP A 75 -33.15 10.04 3.02
C ASP A 75 -34.54 10.66 2.96
N CYS A 76 -35.59 9.85 2.82
CA CYS A 76 -36.97 10.31 2.77
C CYS A 76 -37.55 10.60 4.16
N TYR A 77 -37.08 9.91 5.21
CA TYR A 77 -37.63 9.98 6.57
C TYR A 77 -36.56 10.25 7.63
N THR A 78 -35.86 11.36 7.48
CA THR A 78 -34.74 11.75 8.36
C THR A 78 -35.12 11.86 9.83
N ASP A 79 -36.38 12.17 10.16
CA ASP A 79 -36.85 12.30 11.54
C ASP A 79 -36.98 10.96 12.28
N ILE A 80 -37.41 9.92 11.57
CA ILE A 80 -37.63 8.59 12.16
C ILE A 80 -36.29 7.84 12.22
N THR A 81 -35.47 7.95 11.18
CA THR A 81 -34.21 7.18 11.09
C THR A 81 -33.01 7.86 11.74
N LYS A 82 -33.20 8.86 12.63
CA LYS A 82 -32.07 9.59 13.27
C LYS A 82 -31.14 8.65 14.03
N ASN A 83 -31.71 7.70 14.75
CA ASN A 83 -30.94 6.80 15.61
C ASN A 83 -30.48 5.51 14.91
N PHE A 84 -31.04 5.19 13.75
CA PHE A 84 -30.75 3.98 12.99
C PHE A 84 -29.25 3.77 12.75
N ALA A 85 -28.52 4.85 12.44
CA ALA A 85 -27.06 4.79 12.27
C ALA A 85 -26.33 4.31 13.54
N ASN A 86 -26.71 4.82 14.71
CA ASN A 86 -26.10 4.45 15.99
C ASN A 86 -26.45 3.03 16.38
N GLU A 87 -27.67 2.60 16.08
CA GLU A 87 -28.14 1.23 16.34
C GLU A 87 -27.35 0.20 15.52
N LEU A 88 -27.07 0.48 14.24
CA LEU A 88 -26.19 -0.36 13.43
C LEU A 88 -24.75 -0.38 13.96
N ILE A 89 -24.25 0.76 14.45
CA ILE A 89 -22.92 0.84 15.09
C ILE A 89 -22.88 -0.08 16.31
N GLU A 90 -23.87 0.04 17.20
CA GLU A 90 -23.97 -0.73 18.43
C GLU A 90 -23.96 -2.25 18.15
N ILE A 91 -24.82 -2.70 17.22
CA ILE A 91 -24.90 -4.10 16.79
C ILE A 91 -23.54 -4.61 16.30
N LEU A 92 -22.84 -3.84 15.46
CA LEU A 92 -21.52 -4.22 14.97
C LEU A 92 -20.48 -4.25 16.09
N THR A 93 -20.43 -3.22 16.95
CA THR A 93 -19.41 -3.18 18.01
C THR A 93 -19.56 -4.31 19.00
N LEU A 94 -20.79 -4.66 19.41
CA LEU A 94 -21.05 -5.66 20.45
C LEU A 94 -21.08 -7.09 19.89
N HIS A 95 -21.65 -7.31 18.71
CA HIS A 95 -21.97 -8.67 18.22
C HIS A 95 -21.26 -9.08 16.91
N HIS A 96 -20.29 -8.31 16.40
CA HIS A 96 -19.55 -8.64 15.16
C HIS A 96 -18.94 -10.04 15.10
N ALA A 97 -18.68 -10.71 16.22
CA ALA A 97 -18.13 -12.07 16.24
C ALA A 97 -19.19 -13.17 16.10
N VAL A 98 -20.42 -12.92 16.54
CA VAL A 98 -21.53 -13.89 16.64
C VAL A 98 -22.51 -13.77 15.48
N LEU A 99 -22.64 -12.59 14.87
CA LEU A 99 -23.56 -12.30 13.76
C LEU A 99 -23.42 -13.29 12.58
N ASP A 100 -24.51 -13.56 11.86
CA ASP A 100 -24.41 -14.31 10.61
C ASP A 100 -23.55 -13.56 9.55
N PRO A 101 -22.71 -14.24 8.74
CA PRO A 101 -21.88 -13.58 7.73
C PRO A 101 -22.65 -12.65 6.77
N ASP A 102 -23.84 -13.05 6.31
CA ASP A 102 -24.63 -12.27 5.36
C ASP A 102 -25.21 -11.02 6.02
N LEU A 103 -25.65 -11.16 7.28
CA LEU A 103 -26.15 -10.03 8.07
C LEU A 103 -25.04 -9.00 8.33
N ARG A 104 -23.80 -9.44 8.62
CA ARG A 104 -22.65 -8.52 8.80
C ARG A 104 -22.38 -7.72 7.52
N GLU A 105 -22.37 -8.38 6.37
CA GLU A 105 -22.14 -7.73 5.08
C GLU A 105 -23.24 -6.71 4.75
N LYS A 106 -24.51 -7.04 5.04
CA LYS A 106 -25.62 -6.11 4.83
C LYS A 106 -25.62 -4.93 5.77
N ILE A 107 -25.26 -5.10 7.04
CA ILE A 107 -25.11 -3.97 7.96
C ILE A 107 -23.99 -3.03 7.48
N VAL A 108 -22.82 -3.57 7.16
CA VAL A 108 -21.68 -2.78 6.64
C VAL A 108 -22.05 -2.09 5.32
N GLY A 109 -22.73 -2.80 4.40
CA GLY A 109 -23.21 -2.24 3.15
C GLY A 109 -24.22 -1.11 3.34
N SER A 110 -25.15 -1.28 4.28
CA SER A 110 -26.18 -0.29 4.63
C SER A 110 -25.57 0.96 5.24
N MET A 111 -24.57 0.83 6.12
CA MET A 111 -23.84 1.98 6.66
C MET A 111 -23.07 2.76 5.56
N VAL A 112 -22.47 2.07 4.61
CA VAL A 112 -21.82 2.70 3.45
C VAL A 112 -22.84 3.45 2.58
N LEU A 113 -24.06 2.89 2.44
CA LEU A 113 -25.15 3.55 1.72
C LEU A 113 -25.62 4.82 2.45
N LEU A 114 -25.79 4.77 3.78
CA LEU A 114 -26.13 5.94 4.60
C LEU A 114 -25.08 7.05 4.47
N ARG A 115 -23.79 6.67 4.42
CA ARG A 115 -22.71 7.62 4.12
C ARG A 115 -22.85 8.20 2.71
N LYS A 116 -23.11 7.38 1.68
CA LYS A 116 -23.27 7.86 0.29
C LYS A 116 -24.41 8.89 0.16
N LYS A 117 -25.43 8.78 1.01
CA LYS A 117 -26.55 9.72 1.15
C LYS A 117 -26.25 10.92 2.05
N GLU A 118 -25.02 11.05 2.57
CA GLU A 118 -24.59 12.12 3.48
C GLU A 118 -25.36 12.16 4.82
N ILE A 119 -26.00 11.06 5.22
CA ILE A 119 -26.70 10.93 6.52
C ILE A 119 -25.68 10.74 7.65
N ILE A 120 -24.58 10.03 7.36
CA ILE A 120 -23.46 9.79 8.28
C ILE A 120 -22.19 10.39 7.68
N ASP A 121 -21.38 11.03 8.51
CA ASP A 121 -20.05 11.51 8.10
C ASP A 121 -19.03 10.36 8.01
N SER A 122 -18.05 10.52 7.11
CA SER A 122 -16.98 9.55 6.89
C SER A 122 -16.16 9.30 8.16
N ALA A 123 -16.01 10.32 9.02
CA ALA A 123 -15.31 10.17 10.30
C ALA A 123 -16.01 9.16 11.22
N THR A 124 -17.35 9.18 11.30
CA THR A 124 -18.15 8.26 12.12
C THR A 124 -18.08 6.84 11.54
N LEU A 125 -18.26 6.70 10.22
CA LEU A 125 -18.18 5.41 9.54
C LEU A 125 -16.85 4.70 9.82
N LEU A 126 -15.74 5.41 9.62
CA LEU A 126 -14.40 4.87 9.79
C LEU A 126 -14.07 4.57 11.25
N ARG A 127 -14.52 5.41 12.20
CA ARG A 127 -14.38 5.13 13.64
C ARG A 127 -15.05 3.83 14.07
N THR A 128 -16.13 3.42 13.39
CA THR A 128 -16.77 2.12 13.64
C THR A 128 -16.05 0.98 12.92
N PHE A 129 -15.68 1.16 11.65
CA PHE A 129 -15.10 0.08 10.85
C PHE A 129 -13.67 -0.28 11.27
N PHE A 130 -12.86 0.67 11.73
CA PHE A 130 -11.47 0.39 12.12
C PHE A 130 -11.35 -0.57 13.31
N PRO A 131 -12.02 -0.34 14.47
CA PRO A 131 -12.00 -1.30 15.58
C PRO A 131 -12.51 -2.67 15.18
N VAL A 132 -13.62 -2.73 14.42
CA VAL A 132 -14.20 -4.00 13.96
C VAL A 132 -13.25 -4.74 13.03
N LEU A 133 -12.57 -4.04 12.11
CA LEU A 133 -11.54 -4.64 11.23
C LEU A 133 -10.42 -5.31 12.04
N ILE A 134 -10.04 -4.70 13.16
CA ILE A 134 -8.93 -5.13 14.02
C ILE A 134 -9.34 -6.28 14.94
N SER A 135 -10.57 -6.28 15.47
CA SER A 135 -11.06 -7.27 16.44
C SER A 135 -11.67 -8.52 15.80
N THR A 136 -12.30 -8.37 14.63
CA THR A 136 -13.08 -9.44 13.99
C THR A 136 -12.21 -10.67 13.73
N PRO A 137 -12.69 -11.92 13.99
CA PRO A 137 -11.98 -13.15 13.66
C PRO A 137 -12.15 -13.59 12.19
N SER A 138 -13.27 -13.23 11.55
CA SER A 138 -13.61 -13.61 10.17
C SER A 138 -12.68 -13.00 9.11
N LYS A 139 -12.23 -13.81 8.15
CA LYS A 139 -11.37 -13.36 7.04
C LYS A 139 -12.16 -12.60 5.96
N THR A 140 -13.39 -13.05 5.66
CA THR A 140 -14.26 -12.45 4.64
C THR A 140 -14.68 -11.04 5.04
N LEU A 141 -15.15 -10.88 6.28
CA LEU A 141 -15.55 -9.57 6.80
C LEU A 141 -14.38 -8.58 6.83
N ARG A 142 -13.16 -9.03 7.18
CA ARG A 142 -11.97 -8.16 7.13
C ARG A 142 -11.67 -7.68 5.70
N ALA A 143 -11.77 -8.55 4.71
CA ALA A 143 -11.57 -8.18 3.30
C ALA A 143 -12.64 -7.18 2.84
N PHE A 144 -13.90 -7.43 3.21
CA PHE A 144 -15.02 -6.55 2.88
C PHE A 144 -14.87 -5.16 3.53
N LEU A 145 -14.59 -5.10 4.84
CA LEU A 145 -14.35 -3.85 5.56
C LEU A 145 -13.17 -3.08 4.97
N PHE A 146 -12.06 -3.76 4.66
CA PHE A 146 -10.90 -3.13 4.03
C PHE A 146 -11.27 -2.48 2.69
N GLN A 147 -12.01 -3.18 1.83
CA GLN A 147 -12.46 -2.63 0.55
C GLN A 147 -13.38 -1.41 0.74
N LYS A 148 -14.32 -1.47 1.70
CA LYS A 148 -15.23 -0.36 1.98
C LYS A 148 -14.53 0.85 2.58
N ILE A 149 -13.59 0.66 3.50
CA ILE A 149 -12.75 1.73 4.07
C ILE A 149 -11.97 2.45 2.96
N LEU A 150 -11.35 1.70 2.05
CA LEU A 150 -10.61 2.28 0.92
C LEU A 150 -11.52 3.03 -0.05
N SER A 151 -12.69 2.48 -0.35
CA SER A 151 -13.68 3.13 -1.22
C SER A 151 -14.19 4.44 -0.62
N ASP A 152 -14.45 4.44 0.69
CA ASP A 152 -14.83 5.64 1.45
C ASP A 152 -13.71 6.69 1.38
N LEU A 153 -12.48 6.32 1.74
CA LEU A 153 -11.33 7.21 1.68
C LEU A 153 -11.07 7.78 0.30
N ARG A 154 -11.22 6.97 -0.75
CA ARG A 154 -11.10 7.41 -2.14
C ARG A 154 -12.18 8.42 -2.50
N SER A 155 -13.44 8.12 -2.18
CA SER A 155 -14.56 9.00 -2.53
C SER A 155 -14.51 10.32 -1.73
N SER A 156 -14.09 10.29 -0.47
CA SER A 156 -13.87 11.49 0.37
C SER A 156 -12.78 12.41 -0.18
N ASN A 157 -11.80 11.86 -0.90
CA ASN A 157 -10.68 12.61 -1.48
C ASN A 157 -10.85 12.85 -3.00
N SER A 158 -11.98 12.46 -3.61
CA SER A 158 -12.16 12.48 -5.06
C SER A 158 -12.31 13.87 -5.68
N LYS A 159 -13.00 14.79 -4.99
CA LYS A 159 -13.19 16.18 -5.43
C LYS A 159 -12.01 17.06 -5.00
N THR A 160 -11.70 17.01 -3.71
CA THR A 160 -10.62 17.75 -3.06
C THR A 160 -10.05 16.89 -1.94
N ILE A 161 -8.76 17.04 -1.65
CA ILE A 161 -8.11 16.30 -0.56
C ILE A 161 -8.72 16.75 0.79
N ASN A 162 -9.33 15.82 1.52
CA ASN A 162 -9.91 16.08 2.82
C ASN A 162 -8.85 15.94 3.93
N HIS A 163 -8.08 17.01 4.14
CA HIS A 163 -6.98 17.02 5.10
C HIS A 163 -7.41 16.68 6.54
N LYS A 164 -8.59 17.12 6.99
CA LYS A 164 -9.09 16.85 8.35
C LYS A 164 -9.37 15.36 8.58
N LEU A 165 -10.05 14.74 7.62
CA LEU A 165 -10.35 13.31 7.67
C LEU A 165 -9.04 12.48 7.60
N ASN A 166 -8.18 12.81 6.63
CA ASN A 166 -6.90 12.11 6.43
C ASN A 166 -6.04 12.19 7.70
N ARG A 167 -5.88 13.38 8.30
CA ARG A 167 -5.10 13.56 9.53
C ARG A 167 -5.65 12.76 10.71
N THR A 168 -6.98 12.70 10.83
CA THR A 168 -7.64 11.89 11.87
C THR A 168 -7.31 10.41 11.70
N ILE A 169 -7.43 9.89 10.48
CA ILE A 169 -7.19 8.48 10.19
C ILE A 169 -5.71 8.13 10.30
N GLN A 170 -4.83 8.97 9.78
CA GLN A 170 -3.39 8.81 9.94
C GLN A 170 -2.99 8.77 11.41
N THR A 171 -3.64 9.56 12.27
CA THR A 171 -3.41 9.50 13.73
C THR A 171 -3.87 8.17 14.32
N VAL A 172 -5.03 7.66 13.91
CA VAL A 172 -5.51 6.32 14.31
C VAL A 172 -4.54 5.23 13.87
N LEU A 173 -4.07 5.26 12.62
CA LEU A 173 -3.12 4.29 12.09
C LEU A 173 -1.75 4.40 12.75
N TYR A 174 -1.28 5.61 13.03
CA TYR A 174 -0.04 5.84 13.78
C TYR A 174 -0.14 5.21 15.17
N ASN A 175 -1.21 5.51 15.91
CA ASN A 175 -1.44 4.96 17.24
C ASN A 175 -1.53 3.42 17.21
N LEU A 176 -2.15 2.83 16.17
CA LEU A 176 -2.23 1.38 16.00
C LEU A 176 -0.85 0.73 15.84
N VAL A 177 0.10 1.42 15.21
CA VAL A 177 1.47 0.93 15.00
C VAL A 177 2.31 1.14 16.26
N THR A 178 2.15 2.27 16.95
CA THR A 178 2.98 2.62 18.10
C THR A 178 2.50 2.00 19.42
N SER A 179 1.20 1.73 19.59
CA SER A 179 0.65 1.21 20.85
C SER A 179 1.11 -0.21 21.17
N ASP A 180 1.27 -1.05 20.14
CA ASP A 180 1.71 -2.43 20.29
C ASP A 180 2.62 -2.82 19.11
N ARG A 181 3.94 -2.71 19.33
CA ARG A 181 4.97 -3.02 18.33
C ARG A 181 5.07 -4.51 18.00
N SER A 182 4.46 -5.38 18.80
CA SER A 182 4.43 -6.83 18.59
C SER A 182 3.20 -7.30 17.79
N SER A 183 2.17 -6.45 17.74
CA SER A 183 0.88 -6.78 17.14
C SER A 183 0.95 -7.04 15.64
N VAL A 184 0.30 -8.11 15.21
CA VAL A 184 0.01 -8.35 13.78
C VAL A 184 -1.03 -7.35 13.24
N LYS A 185 -1.81 -6.72 14.13
CA LYS A 185 -2.87 -5.75 13.79
C LYS A 185 -2.35 -4.54 13.02
N ALA A 186 -1.11 -4.13 13.27
CA ALA A 186 -0.43 -3.05 12.56
C ALA A 186 -0.28 -3.31 11.04
N LEU A 187 -0.43 -4.55 10.58
CA LEU A 187 -0.47 -4.86 9.14
C LEU A 187 -1.59 -4.12 8.40
N TRP A 188 -2.72 -3.82 9.07
CA TRP A 188 -3.80 -3.07 8.45
C TRP A 188 -3.41 -1.62 8.20
N ALA A 189 -2.67 -1.00 9.12
CA ALA A 189 -2.11 0.34 8.90
C ALA A 189 -1.19 0.35 7.68
N ILE A 190 -0.28 -0.62 7.58
CA ILE A 190 0.63 -0.74 6.42
C ILE A 190 -0.14 -0.88 5.11
N LYS A 191 -1.13 -1.77 5.05
CA LYS A 191 -1.91 -2.03 3.83
C LYS A 191 -2.67 -0.81 3.37
N ILE A 192 -3.33 -0.11 4.30
CA ILE A 192 -4.12 1.09 3.99
C ILE A 192 -3.19 2.22 3.54
N THR A 193 -2.12 2.51 4.29
CA THR A 193 -1.15 3.54 3.95
C THR A 193 -0.50 3.28 2.59
N ARG A 194 -0.11 2.03 2.31
CA ARG A 194 0.48 1.64 1.02
C ARG A 194 -0.48 1.86 -0.14
N GLU A 195 -1.74 1.44 0.00
CA GLU A 195 -2.74 1.58 -1.07
C GLU A 195 -3.05 3.06 -1.36
N LEU A 196 -3.12 3.90 -0.33
CA LEU A 196 -3.37 5.34 -0.49
C LEU A 196 -2.15 6.09 -1.04
N TRP A 197 -0.94 5.62 -0.74
CA TRP A 197 0.30 6.13 -1.32
C TRP A 197 0.41 5.84 -2.82
N LYS A 198 0.17 4.57 -3.19
CA LYS A 198 0.15 4.12 -4.59
C LYS A 198 -0.82 4.94 -5.44
N ARG A 199 -1.98 5.28 -4.87
CA ARG A 199 -3.04 6.05 -5.55
C ARG A 199 -2.87 7.57 -5.50
N GLN A 200 -1.72 8.07 -5.02
CA GLN A 200 -1.44 9.52 -4.89
C GLN A 200 -2.47 10.29 -4.04
N ILE A 201 -3.17 9.61 -3.13
CA ILE A 201 -4.11 10.26 -2.19
C ILE A 201 -3.34 10.77 -0.98
N TRP A 202 -2.41 9.97 -0.47
CA TRP A 202 -1.49 10.35 0.61
C TRP A 202 -0.08 10.47 0.04
N SER A 203 0.48 11.67 0.13
CA SER A 203 1.83 12.03 -0.33
C SER A 203 2.54 12.92 0.69
N ASP A 204 2.18 12.76 1.96
CA ASP A 204 2.58 13.63 3.06
C ASP A 204 3.52 12.95 4.06
N ALA A 205 4.24 13.78 4.82
CA ALA A 205 5.22 13.31 5.81
C ALA A 205 4.60 12.41 6.90
N LYS A 206 3.32 12.61 7.25
CA LYS A 206 2.66 11.79 8.28
C LYS A 206 2.43 10.36 7.81
N ALA A 207 2.11 10.14 6.54
CA ALA A 207 2.02 8.79 5.97
C ALA A 207 3.38 8.07 6.02
N VAL A 208 4.45 8.80 5.70
CA VAL A 208 5.83 8.27 5.78
C VAL A 208 6.22 7.94 7.22
N GLU A 209 5.84 8.77 8.20
CA GLU A 209 6.11 8.51 9.61
C GLU A 209 5.42 7.24 10.12
N ILE A 210 4.19 6.95 9.67
CA ILE A 210 3.51 5.68 9.98
C ILE A 210 4.32 4.49 9.45
N MET A 211 4.85 4.60 8.24
CA MET A 211 5.63 3.53 7.61
C MET A 211 7.03 3.37 8.23
N LYS A 212 7.64 4.48 8.67
CA LYS A 212 8.86 4.50 9.47
C LYS A 212 8.65 3.74 10.78
N GLU A 213 7.63 4.09 11.56
CA GLU A 213 7.32 3.37 12.81
C GLU A 213 6.98 1.89 12.57
N ALA A 214 6.29 1.58 11.46
CA ALA A 214 5.97 0.21 11.09
C ALA A 214 7.24 -0.61 10.78
N SER A 215 8.24 -0.01 10.13
CA SER A 215 9.53 -0.68 9.88
C SER A 215 10.34 -0.92 11.16
N LEU A 216 10.06 -0.17 12.23
CA LEU A 216 10.65 -0.32 13.57
C LEU A 216 9.83 -1.24 14.50
N ALA A 217 8.82 -1.95 13.99
CA ALA A 217 8.03 -2.91 14.75
C ALA A 217 8.84 -4.16 15.13
N ASP A 218 8.45 -4.85 16.20
CA ASP A 218 9.08 -6.12 16.62
C ASP A 218 8.51 -7.32 15.84
N ASN A 219 7.30 -7.17 15.31
CA ASN A 219 6.68 -8.17 14.46
C ASN A 219 7.32 -8.21 13.06
N GLU A 220 7.84 -9.36 12.66
CA GLU A 220 8.53 -9.56 11.38
C GLU A 220 7.69 -9.12 10.17
N LYS A 221 6.40 -9.47 10.14
CA LYS A 221 5.54 -9.14 8.99
C LYS A 221 5.30 -7.65 8.88
N VAL A 222 5.17 -6.97 10.02
CA VAL A 222 4.94 -5.52 10.09
C VAL A 222 6.22 -4.78 9.70
N ALA A 223 7.37 -5.16 10.28
CA ALA A 223 8.67 -4.60 9.96
C ALA A 223 8.98 -4.71 8.46
N VAL A 224 8.85 -5.91 7.90
CA VAL A 224 9.06 -6.17 6.46
C VAL A 224 8.05 -5.40 5.60
N GLY A 225 6.80 -5.28 6.05
CA GLY A 225 5.78 -4.49 5.37
C GLY A 225 6.14 -3.00 5.27
N GLY A 226 6.72 -2.43 6.33
CA GLY A 226 7.27 -1.08 6.35
C GLY A 226 8.51 -0.95 5.45
N VAL A 227 9.46 -1.87 5.56
CA VAL A 227 10.69 -1.84 4.73
C VAL A 227 10.38 -1.92 3.24
N ARG A 228 9.49 -2.84 2.84
CA ARG A 228 9.09 -3.00 1.43
C ARG A 228 8.41 -1.75 0.85
N PHE A 229 7.71 -0.99 1.68
CA PHE A 229 7.11 0.28 1.24
C PHE A 229 8.19 1.28 0.81
N PHE A 230 9.28 1.43 1.55
CA PHE A 230 10.38 2.32 1.14
C PHE A 230 11.19 1.77 -0.04
N LEU A 231 11.30 0.45 -0.18
CA LEU A 231 12.08 -0.14 -1.27
C LEU A 231 11.35 -0.17 -2.62
N GLY A 232 10.02 -0.31 -2.61
CA GLY A 232 9.21 -0.53 -3.81
C GLY A 232 7.93 0.29 -3.91
N GLY A 233 7.51 1.01 -2.86
CA GLY A 233 6.27 1.78 -2.88
C GLY A 233 6.25 2.89 -3.93
N ASP A 234 7.40 3.46 -4.26
CA ASP A 234 7.53 4.47 -5.31
C ASP A 234 7.50 3.84 -6.72
N LYS A 235 8.08 2.65 -6.91
CA LYS A 235 8.00 1.90 -8.19
C LYS A 235 6.57 1.44 -8.48
N GLU A 236 5.91 0.85 -7.49
CA GLU A 236 4.51 0.42 -7.60
C GLU A 236 3.56 1.61 -7.88
N ARG A 237 3.95 2.82 -7.46
CA ARG A 237 3.23 4.07 -7.76
C ARG A 237 3.45 4.49 -9.22
N GLU A 238 4.69 4.49 -9.68
CA GLU A 238 5.02 4.80 -11.09
C GLU A 238 4.29 3.85 -12.05
N GLU A 239 4.31 2.55 -11.78
CA GLU A 239 3.64 1.52 -12.59
C GLU A 239 2.12 1.74 -12.70
N LEU A 240 1.45 2.13 -11.60
CA LEU A 240 0.00 2.39 -11.60
C LEU A 240 -0.40 3.67 -12.36
N GLU A 241 0.48 4.67 -12.39
CA GLU A 241 0.25 5.89 -13.19
C GLU A 241 0.32 5.60 -14.69
N ASP A 242 1.24 4.72 -15.09
CA ASP A 242 1.38 4.27 -16.47
C ASP A 242 0.17 3.43 -16.92
N GLU A 243 -0.30 2.48 -16.09
CA GLU A 243 -1.49 1.67 -16.38
C GLU A 243 -2.77 2.52 -16.52
N SER A 244 -2.99 3.49 -15.61
CA SER A 244 -4.17 4.38 -15.67
C SER A 244 -4.16 5.29 -16.89
N SER A 245 -3.01 5.49 -17.53
CA SER A 245 -2.89 6.34 -18.72
C SER A 245 -3.26 5.59 -20.00
N ASP A 246 -3.11 4.26 -20.02
CA ASP A 246 -3.29 3.42 -21.21
C ASP A 246 -4.71 2.82 -21.33
N GLU A 247 -5.44 2.55 -20.23
CA GLU A 247 -6.83 2.02 -20.29
C GLU A 247 -7.85 2.99 -20.91
N ASP A 248 -7.47 4.25 -21.06
CA ASP A 248 -8.37 5.37 -21.33
C ASP A 248 -8.06 6.04 -22.69
N MET A 249 -7.33 5.31 -23.55
CA MET A 249 -6.96 5.66 -24.93
C MET A 249 -7.97 5.07 -25.93
N PRO A 250 -8.93 5.86 -26.43
CA PRO A 250 -9.75 5.41 -27.55
C PRO A 250 -8.87 5.24 -28.80
N ASP A 251 -8.96 4.06 -29.42
CA ASP A 251 -8.18 3.73 -30.62
C ASP A 251 -8.47 4.72 -31.76
N ILE A 252 -7.46 5.56 -32.05
CA ILE A 252 -7.52 6.62 -33.07
C ILE A 252 -7.81 6.00 -34.45
N SER A 253 -7.34 4.77 -34.68
CA SER A 253 -7.53 4.05 -35.94
C SER A 253 -9.01 3.70 -36.16
N GLN A 254 -9.68 3.16 -35.13
CA GLN A 254 -11.10 2.83 -35.19
C GLN A 254 -11.99 4.07 -35.34
N ILE A 255 -11.66 5.16 -34.64
CA ILE A 255 -12.40 6.42 -34.75
C ILE A 255 -12.24 7.03 -36.16
N ARG A 256 -11.03 7.00 -36.74
CA ARG A 256 -10.80 7.48 -38.12
C ARG A 256 -11.53 6.63 -39.15
N HIS A 257 -11.54 5.31 -38.98
CA HIS A 257 -12.23 4.39 -39.88
C HIS A 257 -13.77 4.58 -39.86
N GLN A 258 -14.37 4.79 -38.68
CA GLN A 258 -15.80 5.08 -38.56
C GLN A 258 -16.22 6.41 -39.22
N VAL A 259 -15.31 7.39 -39.31
CA VAL A 259 -15.55 8.69 -39.97
C VAL A 259 -15.47 8.57 -41.50
N THR A 260 -14.59 7.71 -42.01
CA THR A 260 -14.48 7.43 -43.45
C THR A 260 -15.74 6.74 -43.99
N ILE A 261 -16.35 5.86 -43.20
CA ILE A 261 -17.58 5.14 -43.57
C ILE A 261 -18.81 6.05 -43.49
N ASN A 262 -18.96 6.84 -42.42
CA ASN A 262 -20.16 7.67 -42.20
C ASN A 262 -19.90 9.13 -42.56
N LYS A 263 -19.94 9.45 -43.86
CA LYS A 263 -19.75 10.82 -44.37
C LYS A 263 -20.74 11.82 -43.75
N LYS A 264 -20.17 12.91 -43.22
CA LYS A 264 -20.70 14.30 -43.20
C LYS A 264 -21.86 14.64 -42.25
N SER A 265 -21.60 14.63 -40.95
CA SER A 265 -22.25 15.58 -40.03
C SER A 265 -21.21 16.46 -39.35
N LYS A 266 -21.40 17.80 -39.42
CA LYS A 266 -20.54 18.81 -38.78
C LYS A 266 -20.39 18.57 -37.26
N LYS A 267 -21.39 17.92 -36.64
CA LYS A 267 -21.40 17.51 -35.22
C LYS A 267 -20.43 16.34 -34.94
N LYS A 268 -20.39 15.32 -35.80
CA LYS A 268 -19.47 14.17 -35.66
C LYS A 268 -18.02 14.57 -35.92
N ALA A 269 -17.77 15.45 -36.89
CA ALA A 269 -16.43 16.00 -37.14
C ALA A 269 -15.88 16.79 -35.93
N ARG A 270 -16.72 17.57 -35.25
CA ARG A 270 -16.34 18.25 -33.99
C ARG A 270 -16.03 17.26 -32.87
N GLN A 271 -16.76 16.16 -32.77
CA GLN A 271 -16.52 15.11 -31.76
C GLN A 271 -15.18 14.39 -31.98
N VAL A 272 -14.84 14.11 -33.24
CA VAL A 272 -13.56 13.50 -33.61
C VAL A 272 -12.40 14.46 -33.36
N ASN A 273 -12.53 15.73 -33.73
CA ASN A 273 -11.51 16.73 -33.43
C ASN A 273 -11.34 16.93 -31.91
N LYS A 274 -12.41 16.84 -31.12
CA LYS A 274 -12.34 16.87 -29.65
C LYS A 274 -11.64 15.62 -29.10
N ALA A 275 -11.89 14.44 -29.67
CA ALA A 275 -11.22 13.19 -29.31
C ALA A 275 -9.71 13.22 -29.66
N ILE A 276 -9.35 13.68 -30.86
CA ILE A 276 -7.96 13.85 -31.29
C ILE A 276 -7.26 14.91 -30.42
N ALA A 277 -7.93 16.02 -30.08
CA ALA A 277 -7.38 17.03 -29.20
C ALA A 277 -7.21 16.51 -27.75
N SER A 278 -8.13 15.68 -27.25
CA SER A 278 -7.95 15.03 -25.94
C SER A 278 -6.79 14.04 -25.95
N VAL A 279 -6.61 13.26 -27.02
CA VAL A 279 -5.47 12.34 -27.16
C VAL A 279 -4.17 13.12 -27.23
N LYS A 280 -4.06 14.13 -28.10
CA LYS A 280 -2.86 14.99 -28.17
C LYS A 280 -2.55 15.72 -26.87
N LYS A 281 -3.59 16.10 -26.09
CA LYS A 281 -3.41 16.72 -24.76
C LYS A 281 -2.96 15.70 -23.71
N LYS A 282 -3.42 14.45 -23.79
CA LYS A 282 -2.95 13.33 -22.95
C LYS A 282 -1.53 12.89 -23.33
N GLU A 283 -1.19 12.79 -24.61
CA GLU A 283 0.18 12.53 -25.10
C GLU A 283 1.16 13.63 -24.69
N LYS A 284 0.76 14.90 -24.78
CA LYS A 284 1.59 16.01 -24.28
C LYS A 284 1.79 15.98 -22.76
N LYS A 285 0.85 15.41 -22.00
CA LYS A 285 1.04 15.17 -20.56
C LYS A 285 1.97 13.98 -20.29
N LYS A 286 1.92 12.94 -21.13
CA LYS A 286 2.86 11.79 -21.08
C LYS A 286 4.31 12.22 -21.36
N ASN A 287 4.50 13.22 -22.22
CA ASN A 287 5.82 13.80 -22.52
C ASN A 287 6.21 15.00 -21.65
N GLN A 288 5.37 15.43 -20.70
CA GLN A 288 5.79 16.43 -19.72
C GLN A 288 6.65 15.73 -18.66
N PRO A 289 7.76 16.36 -18.21
CA PRO A 289 8.48 15.84 -17.06
C PRO A 289 7.48 15.72 -15.91
N HIS A 290 7.37 14.51 -15.35
CA HIS A 290 6.43 14.22 -14.28
C HIS A 290 6.54 15.30 -13.19
N PRO A 291 5.42 15.80 -12.63
CA PRO A 291 5.49 16.66 -11.46
C PRO A 291 6.37 15.93 -10.44
N LEU A 292 7.37 16.63 -9.88
CA LEU A 292 8.36 16.09 -8.95
C LEU A 292 7.66 15.32 -7.82
N ASN A 293 7.44 14.04 -8.03
CA ASN A 293 6.88 13.14 -7.05
C ASN A 293 7.98 12.98 -6.00
N PHE A 294 7.83 13.64 -4.86
CA PHE A 294 8.76 13.47 -3.75
C PHE A 294 8.74 12.00 -3.35
N SER A 295 9.89 11.34 -3.50
CA SER A 295 10.09 9.99 -2.98
C SER A 295 9.80 9.98 -1.48
N ALA A 296 9.29 8.85 -0.98
CA ALA A 296 9.08 8.65 0.45
C ALA A 296 10.35 8.95 1.27
N PHE A 297 11.54 8.77 0.67
CA PHE A 297 12.82 9.10 1.30
C PHE A 297 13.02 10.58 1.61
N HIS A 298 12.50 11.48 0.78
CA HIS A 298 12.67 12.93 0.96
C HIS A 298 11.71 13.51 2.00
N LEU A 299 10.64 12.78 2.32
CA LEU A 299 9.62 13.17 3.29
C LEU A 299 9.92 12.70 4.72
N LEU A 300 11.07 12.05 4.93
CA LEU A 300 11.54 11.64 6.26
C LEU A 300 12.06 12.85 7.04
N HIS A 301 11.63 12.97 8.31
CA HIS A 301 12.06 14.09 9.18
C HIS A 301 13.46 13.89 9.77
N ASP A 302 13.81 12.66 10.12
CA ASP A 302 15.12 12.29 10.69
C ASP A 302 15.63 10.99 10.02
N PRO A 303 16.31 11.11 8.87
CA PRO A 303 16.84 9.94 8.15
C PRO A 303 18.02 9.28 8.87
N GLN A 304 18.85 10.04 9.60
CA GLN A 304 20.01 9.52 10.34
C GLN A 304 19.56 8.61 11.49
N GLY A 305 18.75 9.15 12.42
CA GLY A 305 18.27 8.37 13.57
C GLY A 305 17.43 7.17 13.14
N PHE A 306 16.70 7.29 12.03
CA PHE A 306 15.97 6.16 11.46
C PHE A 306 16.89 5.04 10.98
N ALA A 307 17.94 5.35 10.21
CA ALA A 307 18.89 4.37 9.71
C ALA A 307 19.65 3.66 10.85
N GLU A 308 20.09 4.41 11.86
CA GLU A 308 20.77 3.89 13.06
C GLU A 308 19.86 2.97 13.89
N THR A 309 18.60 3.36 14.08
CA THR A 309 17.64 2.56 14.84
C THR A 309 17.29 1.26 14.08
N LEU A 310 17.09 1.33 12.76
CA LEU A 310 16.87 0.14 11.94
C LEU A 310 18.06 -0.83 12.02
N PHE A 311 19.27 -0.30 11.87
CA PHE A 311 20.49 -1.11 11.87
C PHE A 311 20.75 -1.76 13.23
N SER A 312 20.68 -1.01 14.32
CA SER A 312 20.88 -1.54 15.67
C SER A 312 19.83 -2.58 16.06
N LYS A 313 18.55 -2.29 15.77
CA LYS A 313 17.42 -3.13 16.17
C LYS A 313 17.32 -4.43 15.38
N HIS A 314 17.47 -4.38 14.06
CA HIS A 314 17.15 -5.52 13.18
C HIS A 314 18.37 -6.28 12.67
N LEU A 315 19.51 -5.60 12.49
CA LEU A 315 20.72 -6.17 11.88
C LEU A 315 21.79 -6.55 12.91
N GLN A 316 22.12 -5.64 13.84
CA GLN A 316 23.14 -5.90 14.87
C GLN A 316 22.63 -6.79 16.00
N ASN A 317 21.36 -6.67 16.38
CA ASN A 317 20.81 -7.44 17.49
C ASN A 317 20.72 -8.93 17.15
N THR A 318 21.50 -9.75 17.86
CA THR A 318 21.52 -11.21 17.72
C THR A 318 20.18 -11.87 18.05
N LYS A 319 19.31 -11.20 18.83
CA LYS A 319 17.95 -11.67 19.17
C LYS A 319 16.90 -11.32 18.13
N SER A 320 17.28 -10.68 17.02
CA SER A 320 16.38 -10.37 15.91
C SER A 320 15.79 -11.65 15.33
N ARG A 321 14.46 -11.72 15.28
CA ARG A 321 13.71 -12.87 14.74
C ARG A 321 13.71 -12.94 13.21
N LEU A 322 14.27 -11.92 12.53
CA LEU A 322 14.28 -11.83 11.08
C LEU A 322 15.17 -12.90 10.44
N ASN A 323 14.67 -13.51 9.37
CA ASN A 323 15.45 -14.42 8.53
C ASN A 323 16.49 -13.65 7.68
N LEU A 324 17.38 -14.38 6.99
CA LEU A 324 18.44 -13.76 6.19
C LEU A 324 17.90 -12.85 5.08
N GLU A 325 16.85 -13.27 4.37
CA GLU A 325 16.24 -12.50 3.28
C GLU A 325 15.60 -11.19 3.79
N GLN A 326 14.93 -11.24 4.93
CA GLN A 326 14.33 -10.07 5.57
C GLN A 326 15.40 -9.12 6.09
N LYS A 327 16.48 -9.64 6.68
CA LYS A 327 17.66 -8.84 7.06
C LYS A 327 18.27 -8.15 5.84
N LEU A 328 18.34 -8.85 4.71
CA LEU A 328 18.85 -8.29 3.46
C LEU A 328 17.95 -7.14 2.94
N LEU A 329 16.62 -7.25 3.06
CA LEU A 329 15.73 -6.12 2.77
C LEU A 329 15.99 -4.92 3.67
N VAL A 330 16.17 -5.13 4.98
CA VAL A 330 16.52 -4.05 5.91
C VAL A 330 17.86 -3.42 5.52
N LEU A 331 18.85 -4.25 5.17
CA LEU A 331 20.17 -3.78 4.76
C LEU A 331 20.12 -2.93 3.49
N GLN A 332 19.34 -3.34 2.49
CA GLN A 332 19.12 -2.55 1.27
C GLN A 332 18.49 -1.19 1.59
N LEU A 333 17.53 -1.16 2.52
CA LEU A 333 16.89 0.09 2.94
C LEU A 333 17.88 1.02 3.64
N VAL A 334 18.62 0.50 4.63
CA VAL A 334 19.65 1.27 5.35
C VAL A 334 20.70 1.79 4.37
N SER A 335 21.17 0.94 3.46
CA SER A 335 22.19 1.32 2.48
C SER A 335 21.71 2.42 1.53
N ARG A 336 20.45 2.36 1.09
CA ARG A 336 19.83 3.40 0.26
C ARG A 336 19.67 4.72 1.01
N LEU A 337 19.26 4.68 2.29
CA LEU A 337 19.19 5.86 3.14
C LEU A 337 20.55 6.53 3.30
N VAL A 338 21.59 5.71 3.57
CA VAL A 338 22.97 6.17 3.72
C VAL A 338 23.48 6.86 2.46
N GLY A 339 23.33 6.22 1.30
CA GLY A 339 23.78 6.80 0.03
C GLY A 339 23.02 8.07 -0.37
N LEU A 340 21.70 8.09 -0.18
CA LEU A 340 20.84 9.20 -0.62
C LEU A 340 21.01 10.44 0.27
N HIS A 341 21.00 10.26 1.59
CA HIS A 341 21.11 11.35 2.56
C HIS A 341 22.55 11.62 3.03
N LYS A 342 23.54 10.91 2.45
CA LYS A 342 24.97 11.00 2.80
C LYS A 342 25.23 10.81 4.31
N LEU A 343 24.60 9.79 4.89
CA LEU A 343 24.60 9.51 6.33
C LEU A 343 25.91 8.84 6.76
N THR A 344 26.53 9.28 7.84
CA THR A 344 27.75 8.65 8.35
C THR A 344 27.40 7.52 9.34
N MET A 345 27.60 6.26 8.94
CA MET A 345 27.37 5.08 9.78
C MET A 345 28.55 4.10 9.73
N ILE A 346 29.55 4.27 10.60
CA ILE A 346 30.79 3.48 10.57
C ILE A 346 30.53 1.99 10.84
N GLN A 347 29.62 1.69 11.77
CA GLN A 347 29.33 0.31 12.18
C GLN A 347 28.70 -0.54 11.06
N LEU A 348 28.09 0.10 10.06
CA LEU A 348 27.54 -0.58 8.89
C LEU A 348 28.64 -1.25 8.06
N TYR A 349 29.78 -0.60 7.89
CA TYR A 349 30.92 -1.13 7.14
C TYR A 349 31.58 -2.30 7.87
N SER A 350 31.72 -2.22 9.20
CA SER A 350 32.17 -3.37 10.00
C SER A 350 31.22 -4.57 9.89
N TYR A 351 29.91 -4.33 9.72
CA TYR A 351 28.94 -5.40 9.50
C TYR A 351 29.12 -6.08 8.15
N PHE A 352 29.38 -5.32 7.07
CA PHE A 352 29.64 -5.88 5.75
C PHE A 352 30.83 -6.85 5.75
N LEU A 353 31.90 -6.57 6.50
CA LEU A 353 33.08 -7.45 6.58
C LEU A 353 32.70 -8.91 6.90
N LYS A 354 31.67 -9.16 7.70
CA LYS A 354 31.25 -10.53 8.05
C LYS A 354 30.66 -11.30 6.86
N TYR A 355 30.00 -10.61 5.93
CA TYR A 355 29.19 -11.22 4.86
C TYR A 355 29.86 -11.18 3.49
N LEU A 356 31.02 -10.54 3.36
CA LEU A 356 31.82 -10.49 2.13
C LEU A 356 32.64 -11.77 1.93
N THR A 357 31.97 -12.88 1.68
CA THR A 357 32.60 -14.15 1.25
C THR A 357 31.79 -14.76 0.10
N PRO A 358 32.43 -15.32 -0.95
CA PRO A 358 31.72 -15.87 -2.11
C PRO A 358 30.74 -17.00 -1.79
N LYS A 359 31.00 -17.75 -0.71
CA LYS A 359 30.15 -18.84 -0.23
C LYS A 359 28.84 -18.36 0.43
N GLN A 360 28.74 -17.07 0.76
CA GLN A 360 27.59 -16.50 1.43
C GLN A 360 26.37 -16.48 0.49
N PRO A 361 25.18 -16.94 0.94
CA PRO A 361 23.96 -16.81 0.16
C PRO A 361 23.63 -15.34 -0.15
N SER A 362 23.23 -15.07 -1.39
CA SER A 362 22.87 -13.72 -1.87
C SER A 362 23.98 -12.67 -1.73
N VAL A 363 25.26 -13.08 -1.83
CA VAL A 363 26.42 -12.19 -1.71
C VAL A 363 26.39 -10.98 -2.65
N THR A 364 25.85 -11.13 -3.86
CA THR A 364 25.69 -10.04 -4.83
C THR A 364 24.84 -8.89 -4.30
N SER A 365 23.82 -9.20 -3.47
CA SER A 365 23.00 -8.18 -2.83
C SER A 365 23.75 -7.46 -1.70
N PHE A 366 24.63 -8.15 -0.98
CA PHE A 366 25.51 -7.50 0.00
C PHE A 366 26.52 -6.56 -0.69
N LEU A 367 27.13 -7.00 -1.79
CA LEU A 367 28.03 -6.19 -2.61
C LEU A 367 27.32 -4.94 -3.16
N ALA A 368 26.12 -5.11 -3.72
CA ALA A 368 25.32 -4.00 -4.23
C ALA A 368 24.89 -3.04 -3.12
N SER A 369 24.52 -3.55 -1.94
CA SER A 369 24.16 -2.73 -0.78
C SER A 369 25.36 -1.93 -0.27
N LEU A 370 26.55 -2.55 -0.23
CA LEU A 370 27.78 -1.86 0.13
C LEU A 370 28.11 -0.73 -0.85
N ALA A 371 28.07 -1.01 -2.16
CA ALA A 371 28.28 0.03 -3.17
C ALA A 371 27.22 1.14 -3.11
N GLN A 372 25.98 0.83 -2.69
CA GLN A 372 24.93 1.84 -2.54
C GLN A 372 25.14 2.72 -1.30
N SER A 373 25.73 2.19 -0.23
CA SER A 373 26.00 2.94 1.00
C SER A 373 27.31 3.73 0.97
N THR A 374 28.10 3.68 -0.11
CA THR A 374 29.31 4.50 -0.23
C THR A 374 28.98 5.89 -0.77
N HIS A 375 29.64 6.89 -0.22
CA HIS A 375 29.53 8.28 -0.68
C HIS A 375 30.82 9.05 -0.35
N PRO A 376 31.04 10.24 -0.94
CA PRO A 376 32.30 10.97 -0.78
C PRO A 376 32.67 11.35 0.67
N LEU A 377 31.67 11.46 1.54
CA LEU A 377 31.87 11.80 2.97
C LEU A 377 32.21 10.58 3.86
N VAL A 378 32.25 9.36 3.34
CA VAL A 378 32.70 8.18 4.10
C VAL A 378 34.22 8.19 4.16
N PRO A 379 34.84 8.06 5.35
CA PRO A 379 36.30 7.97 5.46
C PRO A 379 36.85 6.78 4.65
N PRO A 380 37.90 7.00 3.83
CA PRO A 380 38.48 5.94 3.00
C PRO A 380 39.06 4.79 3.85
N ASP A 381 39.62 5.08 5.02
CA ASP A 381 40.19 4.10 5.96
C ASP A 381 39.20 3.01 6.39
N VAL A 382 37.89 3.32 6.37
CA VAL A 382 36.83 2.36 6.72
C VAL A 382 36.46 1.47 5.52
N LEU A 383 36.64 1.97 4.30
CA LEU A 383 36.33 1.27 3.06
C LEU A 383 37.49 0.43 2.53
N GLU A 384 38.73 0.85 2.75
CA GLU A 384 39.92 0.13 2.29
C GLU A 384 39.95 -1.34 2.75
N PRO A 385 39.67 -1.68 4.03
CA PRO A 385 39.60 -3.08 4.47
C PRO A 385 38.50 -3.89 3.76
N LEU A 386 37.40 -3.24 3.37
CA LEU A 386 36.31 -3.88 2.63
C LEU A 386 36.72 -4.17 1.19
N VAL A 387 37.34 -3.20 0.52
CA VAL A 387 37.85 -3.35 -0.85
C VAL A 387 38.92 -4.44 -0.90
N GLN A 388 39.87 -4.43 0.05
CA GLN A 388 40.90 -5.45 0.16
C GLN A 388 40.29 -6.84 0.41
N LYS A 389 39.28 -6.95 1.28
CA LYS A 389 38.59 -8.21 1.52
C LYS A 389 37.90 -8.73 0.25
N ILE A 390 37.24 -7.86 -0.51
CA ILE A 390 36.60 -8.26 -1.77
C ILE A 390 37.66 -8.73 -2.77
N ALA A 391 38.78 -8.01 -2.91
CA ALA A 391 39.86 -8.40 -3.79
C ALA A 391 40.40 -9.80 -3.42
N ASN A 392 40.75 -10.02 -2.15
CA ASN A 392 41.34 -11.28 -1.69
C ASN A 392 40.41 -12.49 -1.84
N GLU A 393 39.11 -12.32 -1.53
CA GLU A 393 38.15 -13.44 -1.50
C GLU A 393 37.48 -13.70 -2.86
N PHE A 394 37.24 -12.66 -3.66
CA PHE A 394 36.49 -12.76 -4.92
C PHE A 394 37.39 -12.75 -6.15
N VAL A 395 38.52 -12.05 -6.10
CA VAL A 395 39.45 -11.88 -7.22
C VAL A 395 40.72 -12.67 -6.93
N SER A 396 40.59 -14.00 -6.91
CA SER A 396 41.72 -14.92 -6.78
C SER A 396 41.87 -15.77 -8.03
N GLU A 397 43.07 -16.34 -8.24
CA GLU A 397 43.33 -17.23 -9.39
C GLU A 397 42.43 -18.47 -9.41
N ALA A 398 41.99 -18.93 -8.22
CA ALA A 398 41.10 -20.07 -8.07
C ALA A 398 39.61 -19.69 -8.14
N ALA A 399 39.26 -18.40 -8.21
CA ALA A 399 37.87 -17.96 -8.26
C ALA A 399 37.25 -18.25 -9.63
N ALA A 400 35.97 -18.64 -9.62
CA ALA A 400 35.20 -18.73 -10.85
C ALA A 400 35.08 -17.35 -11.52
N ALA A 401 35.07 -17.32 -12.85
CA ALA A 401 35.03 -16.07 -13.61
C ALA A 401 33.87 -15.15 -13.23
N GLU A 402 32.69 -15.71 -12.93
CA GLU A 402 31.52 -14.94 -12.47
C GLU A 402 31.76 -14.25 -11.12
N VAL A 403 32.42 -14.94 -10.19
CA VAL A 403 32.75 -14.42 -8.85
C VAL A 403 33.78 -13.30 -8.96
N ALA A 404 34.83 -13.50 -9.76
CA ALA A 404 35.85 -12.49 -10.02
C ALA A 404 35.26 -11.25 -10.71
N SER A 405 34.38 -11.44 -11.70
CA SER A 405 33.68 -10.33 -12.37
C SER A 405 32.78 -9.57 -11.41
N ALA A 406 32.01 -10.26 -10.56
CA ALA A 406 31.18 -9.62 -9.53
C ALA A 406 32.00 -8.82 -8.52
N GLY A 407 33.14 -9.36 -8.07
CA GLY A 407 34.07 -8.67 -7.18
C GLY A 407 34.64 -7.40 -7.79
N LEU A 408 35.18 -7.48 -9.02
CA LEU A 408 35.73 -6.33 -9.73
C LEU A 408 34.67 -5.24 -10.00
N ASN A 409 33.46 -5.63 -10.39
CA ASN A 409 32.37 -4.68 -10.60
C ASN A 409 31.94 -4.01 -9.30
N ALA A 410 31.86 -4.76 -8.18
CA ALA A 410 31.53 -4.19 -6.89
C ALA A 410 32.59 -3.19 -6.42
N ILE A 411 33.87 -3.53 -6.55
CA ILE A 411 35.00 -2.64 -6.24
C ILE A 411 34.92 -1.37 -7.09
N ARG A 412 34.70 -1.50 -8.41
CA ARG A 412 34.52 -0.35 -9.30
C ARG A 412 33.39 0.55 -8.82
N GLU A 413 32.22 0.01 -8.51
CA GLU A 413 31.07 0.80 -8.04
C GLU A 413 31.31 1.52 -6.69
N ILE A 414 32.09 0.91 -5.79
CA ILE A 414 32.55 1.57 -4.56
C ILE A 414 33.46 2.74 -4.91
N CYS A 415 34.47 2.51 -5.76
CA CYS A 415 35.44 3.51 -6.19
C CYS A 415 34.84 4.66 -6.99
N VAL A 416 33.76 4.43 -7.75
CA VAL A 416 33.03 5.50 -8.45
C VAL A 416 32.52 6.55 -7.45
N ARG A 417 32.11 6.10 -6.25
CA ARG A 417 31.53 6.97 -5.21
C ARG A 417 32.56 7.49 -4.22
N GLN A 418 33.61 6.71 -3.96
CA GLN A 418 34.76 7.11 -3.15
C GLN A 418 36.06 6.61 -3.79
N PRO A 419 36.70 7.41 -4.66
CA PRO A 419 37.94 7.01 -5.36
C PRO A 419 39.12 6.79 -4.42
N LEU A 420 39.14 7.49 -3.26
CA LEU A 420 40.24 7.41 -2.30
C LEU A 420 40.29 6.09 -1.51
N ALA A 421 39.30 5.20 -1.67
CA ALA A 421 39.26 3.91 -0.99
C ALA A 421 40.18 2.84 -1.62
N MET A 422 40.82 3.14 -2.75
CA MET A 422 41.70 2.22 -3.47
C MET A 422 43.16 2.63 -3.28
N SER A 423 44.02 1.66 -2.92
CA SER A 423 45.47 1.87 -2.90
C SER A 423 46.10 1.62 -4.27
N ASP A 424 47.20 2.31 -4.56
CA ASP A 424 47.91 2.19 -5.84
C ASP A 424 48.38 0.76 -6.13
N THR A 425 48.83 0.05 -5.10
CA THR A 425 49.30 -1.34 -5.20
C THR A 425 48.16 -2.28 -5.57
N LEU A 426 47.00 -2.14 -4.92
CA LEU A 426 45.83 -2.95 -5.21
C LEU A 426 45.26 -2.64 -6.59
N LEU A 427 45.25 -1.37 -7.00
CA LEU A 427 44.80 -0.98 -8.33
C LEU A 427 45.66 -1.62 -9.43
N GLN A 428 46.98 -1.60 -9.27
CA GLN A 428 47.89 -2.22 -10.24
C GLN A 428 47.65 -3.71 -10.38
N ASP A 429 47.41 -4.40 -9.26
CA ASP A 429 47.11 -5.84 -9.24
C ASP A 429 45.78 -6.16 -9.94
N LEU A 430 44.69 -5.47 -9.57
CA LEU A 430 43.37 -5.68 -10.17
C LEU A 430 43.34 -5.35 -11.67
N VAL A 431 44.14 -4.39 -12.14
CA VAL A 431 44.22 -4.03 -13.55
C VAL A 431 44.94 -5.11 -14.39
N MET A 432 45.76 -5.98 -13.80
CA MET A 432 46.40 -7.09 -14.53
C MET A 432 45.37 -8.03 -15.17
N TYR A 433 44.20 -8.17 -14.55
CA TYR A 433 43.08 -8.97 -15.05
C TYR A 433 42.48 -8.46 -16.38
N ARG A 434 42.91 -7.30 -16.91
CA ARG A 434 42.59 -6.86 -18.29
C ARG A 434 43.10 -7.80 -19.38
N LYS A 435 44.04 -8.69 -19.05
CA LYS A 435 44.56 -9.74 -19.94
C LYS A 435 43.93 -11.11 -19.70
N SER A 436 42.91 -11.20 -18.82
CA SER A 436 42.21 -12.45 -18.54
C SER A 436 41.59 -13.04 -19.82
N LYS A 437 41.55 -14.37 -19.91
CA LYS A 437 40.89 -15.08 -21.02
C LYS A 437 39.37 -14.92 -20.96
N ASP A 438 38.82 -14.73 -19.76
CA ASP A 438 37.39 -14.52 -19.59
C ASP A 438 36.98 -13.07 -19.93
N LYS A 439 35.95 -12.93 -20.76
CA LYS A 439 35.49 -11.64 -21.24
C LYS A 439 34.85 -10.79 -20.13
N GLY A 440 34.13 -11.40 -19.19
CA GLY A 440 33.47 -10.70 -18.09
C GLY A 440 34.48 -10.07 -17.13
N VAL A 441 35.52 -10.83 -16.76
CA VAL A 441 36.63 -10.35 -15.92
C VAL A 441 37.45 -9.28 -16.64
N MET A 442 37.77 -9.51 -17.92
CA MET A 442 38.50 -8.53 -18.74
C MET A 442 37.78 -7.19 -18.82
N MET A 443 36.46 -7.20 -19.06
CA MET A 443 35.66 -5.97 -19.17
C MET A 443 35.54 -5.24 -17.84
N ALA A 444 35.35 -5.97 -16.74
CA ALA A 444 35.30 -5.37 -15.40
C ALA A 444 36.61 -4.66 -15.03
N ALA A 445 37.77 -5.31 -15.27
CA ALA A 445 39.09 -4.72 -15.02
C ALA A 445 39.37 -3.50 -15.91
N LYS A 446 38.95 -3.52 -17.18
CA LYS A 446 39.02 -2.35 -18.07
C LYS A 446 38.13 -1.20 -17.58
N GLY A 447 36.94 -1.52 -17.07
CA GLY A 447 36.03 -0.53 -16.50
C GLY A 447 36.60 0.16 -15.26
N LEU A 448 37.33 -0.57 -14.42
CA LEU A 448 38.05 -0.01 -13.27
C LEU A 448 39.21 0.89 -13.73
N LEU A 449 39.99 0.45 -14.74
CA LEU A 449 41.07 1.26 -15.30
C LEU A 449 40.57 2.56 -15.92
N SER A 450 39.43 2.53 -16.62
CA SER A 450 38.83 3.73 -17.21
C SER A 450 38.45 4.76 -16.15
N LEU A 451 37.91 4.29 -15.01
CA LEU A 451 37.47 5.15 -13.92
C LEU A 451 38.61 5.99 -13.32
N TYR A 452 39.79 5.40 -13.13
CA TYR A 452 40.96 6.09 -12.55
C TYR A 452 41.81 6.85 -13.60
N ARG A 453 41.40 6.82 -14.87
CA ARG A 453 41.99 7.64 -15.92
C ARG A 453 41.24 8.95 -16.13
N GLU A 454 39.97 8.97 -15.78
CA GLU A 454 39.12 10.18 -15.66
C GLU A 454 39.45 10.90 -14.34
#